data_AF-A0A929YNR3-F1
#
_entry.id   AF-A0A929YNR3-F1
#
_cell.length_a   1.000
_cell.length_b   1.000
_cell.length_c   1.000
_cell.angle_alpha   90.00
_cell.angle_beta   90.00
_cell.angle_gamma   90.00
#
_symmetry.space_group_name_H-M   'P 1'
#
loop_
_entity.id
_entity.type
_entity.pdbx_description
1 polymer ?
#
loop_
_entity_poly.entity_id
_entity_poly.type
_entity_poly.pdbx_seq_one_letter_code
_entity_poly.pdbx_strand_id
1 'polypeptide(L)'
;MIDIEKAIKWFENRKGKVSYSMENRNGPNSYDCSSSIYYALMSSGAKSNGWTIDTLHEHYWLTKNGFEKITDNIPWNAKRGDIFIWGRKQGVPSSYGHTGIFIDENNIIHCNYSANGISVDNHDKLWVYVGKPHYFVYRLKTLQDEGEYMELLDIKSKVNGYYSIDSLPWFCEDKTMIGTTQNYQGQEVTLTRKWGSYYYVKELKGWVDYRAFINEKAIKEVAKEVIQGNWGNGELRRAKLENSGYNYYEVQKEVNRLLKSK
;
A
#
# COMPACT_ATOMS: atom_id res chain seq x y z
N MET A 1 2.94 6.79 -16.80
CA MET A 1 2.56 6.19 -15.51
C MET A 1 1.06 6.37 -15.33
N ILE A 2 0.39 5.49 -14.58
CA ILE A 2 -1.04 5.64 -14.29
C ILE A 2 -1.25 6.85 -13.38
N ASP A 3 -2.14 7.75 -13.76
CA ASP A 3 -2.53 8.92 -12.95
C ASP A 3 -3.82 8.61 -12.18
N ILE A 4 -3.69 8.44 -10.86
CA ILE A 4 -4.84 8.11 -9.99
C ILE A 4 -5.84 9.25 -9.92
N GLU A 5 -5.40 10.51 -9.91
CA GLU A 5 -6.30 11.66 -9.83
C GLU A 5 -7.12 11.80 -11.11
N LYS A 6 -6.51 11.52 -12.27
CA LYS A 6 -7.25 11.46 -13.54
C LYS A 6 -8.28 10.33 -13.56
N ALA A 7 -7.98 9.17 -12.97
CA ALA A 7 -8.94 8.07 -12.84
C ALA A 7 -10.11 8.45 -11.92
N ILE A 8 -9.86 9.07 -10.77
CA ILE A 8 -10.93 9.53 -9.86
C ILE A 8 -11.78 10.61 -10.56
N LYS A 9 -11.14 11.57 -11.23
CA LYS A 9 -11.83 12.61 -12.00
C LYS A 9 -12.68 12.03 -13.14
N TRP A 10 -12.29 10.90 -13.72
CA TRP A 10 -13.10 10.18 -14.71
C TRP A 10 -14.45 9.75 -14.13
N PHE A 11 -14.45 9.25 -12.89
CA PHE A 11 -15.68 8.88 -12.18
C PHE A 11 -16.51 10.11 -11.83
N GLU A 12 -15.90 11.13 -11.23
CA GLU A 12 -16.58 12.36 -10.83
C GLU A 12 -17.31 13.02 -12.01
N ASN A 13 -16.67 13.09 -13.18
CA ASN A 13 -17.24 13.68 -14.38
C ASN A 13 -18.47 12.92 -14.92
N ARG A 14 -18.62 11.64 -14.56
CA ARG A 14 -19.69 10.73 -15.00
C ARG A 14 -20.74 10.47 -13.93
N LYS A 15 -20.50 10.90 -12.69
CA LYS A 15 -21.47 10.82 -11.59
C LYS A 15 -22.79 11.49 -12.01
N GLY A 16 -23.89 10.76 -11.91
CA GLY A 16 -25.22 11.22 -12.33
C GLY A 16 -25.45 11.33 -13.84
N LYS A 17 -24.52 10.86 -14.68
CA LYS A 17 -24.62 10.93 -16.16
C LYS A 17 -24.58 9.56 -16.85
N VAL A 18 -24.27 8.51 -16.10
CA VAL A 18 -24.18 7.13 -16.60
C VAL A 18 -24.97 6.21 -15.70
N SER A 19 -25.49 5.12 -16.26
CA SER A 19 -26.23 4.09 -15.53
C SER A 19 -25.38 2.86 -15.22
N TYR A 20 -25.87 2.02 -14.32
CA TYR A 20 -25.26 0.71 -14.05
C TYR A 20 -25.81 -0.33 -15.05
N SER A 21 -24.94 -1.08 -15.71
CA SER A 21 -25.35 -2.21 -16.57
C SER A 21 -24.25 -3.26 -16.70
N MET A 22 -24.60 -4.53 -16.42
CA MET A 22 -23.75 -5.69 -16.67
C MET A 22 -23.76 -6.13 -18.14
N GLU A 23 -24.81 -5.78 -18.89
CA GLU A 23 -24.94 -6.11 -20.31
C GLU A 23 -24.25 -5.04 -21.18
N ASN A 24 -24.60 -3.78 -20.95
CA ASN A 24 -24.07 -2.62 -21.69
C ASN A 24 -22.96 -1.95 -20.88
N ARG A 25 -21.91 -2.71 -20.55
CA ARG A 25 -20.89 -2.29 -19.58
C ARG A 25 -19.72 -1.48 -20.15
N ASN A 26 -19.70 -1.21 -21.46
CA ASN A 26 -18.53 -0.67 -22.17
C ASN A 26 -18.60 0.83 -22.49
N GLY A 27 -19.55 1.54 -21.89
CA GLY A 27 -19.81 2.94 -22.17
C GLY A 27 -20.51 3.20 -23.51
N PRO A 28 -20.72 4.49 -23.87
CA PRO A 28 -20.41 5.66 -23.05
C PRO A 28 -21.46 5.93 -21.96
N ASN A 29 -22.66 5.35 -22.08
CA ASN A 29 -23.81 5.69 -21.23
C ASN A 29 -23.96 4.80 -20.00
N SER A 30 -23.29 3.65 -19.97
CA SER A 30 -23.42 2.68 -18.88
C SER A 30 -22.16 1.86 -18.66
N TYR A 31 -21.96 1.46 -17.41
CA TYR A 31 -20.81 0.70 -16.93
C TYR A 31 -21.27 -0.23 -15.81
N ASP A 32 -20.50 -1.27 -15.50
CA ASP A 32 -20.62 -1.96 -14.21
C ASP A 32 -19.43 -1.61 -13.30
N CYS A 33 -19.32 -2.29 -12.15
CA CYS A 33 -18.27 -2.01 -11.18
C CYS A 33 -16.87 -2.17 -11.80
N SER A 34 -16.55 -3.34 -12.35
CA SER A 34 -15.21 -3.63 -12.88
C SER A 34 -14.91 -2.93 -14.22
N SER A 35 -15.91 -2.75 -15.07
CA SER A 35 -15.72 -1.98 -16.31
C SER A 35 -15.46 -0.50 -16.00
N SER A 36 -16.14 0.06 -14.99
CA SER A 36 -15.89 1.46 -14.60
C SER A 36 -14.45 1.67 -14.11
N ILE A 37 -13.90 0.74 -13.33
CA ILE A 37 -12.47 0.77 -12.93
C ILE A 37 -11.56 0.62 -14.15
N TYR A 38 -11.85 -0.35 -15.03
CA TYR A 38 -11.10 -0.57 -16.25
C TYR A 38 -10.99 0.70 -17.11
N TYR A 39 -12.12 1.31 -17.45
CA TYR A 39 -12.13 2.50 -18.31
C TYR A 39 -11.56 3.74 -17.61
N ALA A 40 -11.78 3.90 -16.31
CA ALA A 40 -11.18 4.99 -15.54
C ALA A 40 -9.65 4.93 -15.60
N LEU A 41 -9.07 3.77 -15.27
CA LEU A 41 -7.62 3.56 -15.27
C LEU A 41 -7.02 3.56 -16.68
N MET A 42 -7.71 3.00 -17.67
CA MET A 42 -7.31 3.10 -19.08
C MET A 42 -7.22 4.55 -19.52
N SER A 43 -8.20 5.39 -19.14
CA SER A 43 -8.18 6.82 -19.45
C SER A 43 -7.03 7.57 -18.76
N SER A 44 -6.45 6.98 -17.71
CA SER A 44 -5.35 7.54 -16.95
C SER A 44 -3.98 6.90 -17.18
N GLY A 45 -3.86 6.02 -18.18
CA GLY A 45 -2.58 5.49 -18.64
C GLY A 45 -2.32 4.01 -18.33
N ALA A 46 -3.34 3.27 -17.88
CA ALA A 46 -3.25 1.82 -17.77
C ALA A 46 -3.19 1.18 -19.17
N LYS A 47 -2.51 0.04 -19.24
CA LYS A 47 -2.44 -0.82 -20.43
C LYS A 47 -3.73 -1.63 -20.57
N SER A 48 -4.21 -1.69 -21.80
CA SER A 48 -5.38 -2.49 -22.19
C SER A 48 -5.16 -3.97 -21.89
N ASN A 49 -6.23 -4.65 -21.49
CA ASN A 49 -6.27 -6.12 -21.41
C ASN A 49 -6.72 -6.77 -22.74
N GLY A 50 -6.96 -5.95 -23.78
CA GLY A 50 -7.58 -6.38 -25.04
C GLY A 50 -9.10 -6.53 -24.98
N TRP A 51 -9.67 -6.69 -23.78
CA TRP A 51 -11.10 -6.80 -23.52
C TRP A 51 -11.44 -6.22 -22.13
N THR A 52 -12.70 -5.86 -21.90
CA THR A 52 -13.16 -5.27 -20.63
C THR A 52 -13.15 -6.32 -19.52
N ILE A 53 -12.32 -6.10 -18.50
CA ILE A 53 -12.13 -7.04 -17.39
C ILE A 53 -13.41 -7.25 -16.57
N ASP A 54 -13.54 -8.44 -16.00
CA ASP A 54 -14.44 -8.71 -14.88
C ASP A 54 -13.64 -8.71 -13.56
N THR A 55 -14.33 -8.79 -12.43
CA THR A 55 -13.70 -8.77 -11.10
C THR A 55 -12.79 -9.99 -10.84
N LEU A 56 -12.97 -11.11 -11.54
CA LEU A 56 -12.11 -12.29 -11.40
C LEU A 56 -10.73 -12.03 -12.02
N HIS A 57 -10.72 -11.38 -13.19
CA HIS A 57 -9.50 -11.08 -13.94
C HIS A 57 -8.84 -9.75 -13.52
N GLU A 58 -9.58 -8.89 -12.84
CA GLU A 58 -9.12 -7.59 -12.35
C GLU A 58 -7.88 -7.71 -11.45
N HIS A 59 -7.81 -8.71 -10.58
CA HIS A 59 -6.64 -9.01 -9.75
C HIS A 59 -5.33 -9.07 -10.56
N TYR A 60 -5.32 -9.88 -11.61
CA TYR A 60 -4.15 -10.08 -12.45
C TYR A 60 -3.86 -8.83 -13.29
N TRP A 61 -4.89 -8.22 -13.86
CA TRP A 61 -4.74 -7.03 -14.69
C TRP A 61 -4.18 -5.83 -13.92
N LEU A 62 -4.61 -5.61 -12.67
CA LEU A 62 -4.05 -4.59 -11.78
C LEU A 62 -2.55 -4.81 -11.57
N THR A 63 -2.13 -6.04 -11.28
CA THR A 63 -0.69 -6.34 -11.10
C THR A 63 0.13 -6.11 -12.37
N LYS A 64 -0.41 -6.40 -13.55
CA LYS A 64 0.23 -6.08 -14.85
C LYS A 64 0.34 -4.59 -15.12
N ASN A 65 -0.50 -3.80 -14.46
CA ASN A 65 -0.52 -2.34 -14.52
C ASN A 65 0.26 -1.67 -13.38
N GLY A 66 1.06 -2.43 -12.64
CA GLY A 66 1.94 -1.90 -11.61
C GLY A 66 1.26 -1.68 -10.27
N PHE A 67 0.06 -2.22 -10.03
CA PHE A 67 -0.51 -2.27 -8.70
C PHE A 67 0.09 -3.44 -7.91
N GLU A 68 0.29 -3.24 -6.61
CA GLU A 68 0.67 -4.29 -5.66
C GLU A 68 -0.52 -4.66 -4.77
N LYS A 69 -0.62 -5.96 -4.42
CA LYS A 69 -1.63 -6.42 -3.45
C LYS A 69 -1.20 -5.99 -2.05
N ILE A 70 -1.97 -5.11 -1.43
CA ILE A 70 -1.73 -4.61 -0.07
C ILE A 70 -2.26 -5.57 0.98
N THR A 71 -3.44 -6.15 0.74
CA THR A 71 -4.05 -7.05 1.70
C THR A 71 -5.00 -8.05 1.04
N ASP A 72 -5.22 -9.13 1.77
CA ASP A 72 -6.06 -10.27 1.46
C ASP A 72 -6.88 -10.57 2.73
N ASN A 73 -8.03 -9.90 2.86
CA ASN A 73 -8.96 -9.99 3.98
C ASN A 73 -8.34 -9.74 5.37
N ILE A 74 -7.32 -8.88 5.42
CA ILE A 74 -6.70 -8.38 6.65
C ILE A 74 -6.89 -6.85 6.69
N PRO A 75 -7.23 -6.24 7.83
CA PRO A 75 -7.38 -4.79 7.93
C PRO A 75 -6.11 -4.07 7.45
N TRP A 76 -6.27 -2.94 6.75
CA TRP A 76 -5.17 -2.13 6.24
C TRP A 76 -5.47 -0.65 6.44
N ASN A 77 -4.45 0.20 6.31
CA ASN A 77 -4.63 1.64 6.28
C ASN A 77 -4.99 2.08 4.85
N ALA A 78 -6.26 2.38 4.62
CA ALA A 78 -6.78 2.81 3.33
C ALA A 78 -6.16 4.14 2.89
N LYS A 79 -5.82 4.24 1.62
CA LYS A 79 -5.33 5.46 0.99
C LYS A 79 -6.15 5.79 -0.23
N ARG A 80 -6.28 7.07 -0.52
CA ARG A 80 -6.79 7.55 -1.80
C ARG A 80 -6.03 6.87 -2.94
N GLY A 81 -6.76 6.29 -3.88
CA GLY A 81 -6.22 5.50 -4.98
C GLY A 81 -6.16 3.99 -4.76
N ASP A 82 -6.43 3.50 -3.55
CA ASP A 82 -6.57 2.07 -3.32
C ASP A 82 -7.76 1.53 -4.09
N ILE A 83 -7.60 0.38 -4.72
CA ILE A 83 -8.67 -0.35 -5.41
C ILE A 83 -9.02 -1.55 -4.54
N PHE A 84 -10.26 -1.64 -4.11
CA PHE A 84 -10.76 -2.83 -3.44
C PHE A 84 -11.43 -3.76 -4.44
N ILE A 85 -11.31 -5.06 -4.20
CA ILE A 85 -12.11 -6.07 -4.88
C ILE A 85 -12.74 -6.94 -3.80
N TRP A 86 -14.05 -6.85 -3.66
CA TRP A 86 -14.85 -7.77 -2.86
C TRP A 86 -15.13 -9.03 -3.67
N GLY A 87 -15.11 -10.17 -3.01
CA GLY A 87 -15.45 -11.47 -3.59
C GLY A 87 -15.74 -12.51 -2.52
N ARG A 88 -16.02 -13.74 -2.94
CA ARG A 88 -16.05 -14.90 -2.03
C ARG A 88 -14.69 -15.61 -2.09
N LYS A 89 -14.32 -16.25 -0.96
CA LYS A 89 -13.07 -17.02 -0.77
C LYS A 89 -12.75 -17.88 -1.99
N GLN A 90 -11.46 -18.00 -2.34
CA GLN A 90 -10.96 -18.93 -3.37
C GLN A 90 -11.67 -20.29 -3.28
N GLY A 91 -12.18 -20.79 -4.41
CA GLY A 91 -12.83 -22.10 -4.52
C GLY A 91 -14.37 -22.08 -4.52
N VAL A 92 -15.03 -20.92 -4.37
CA VAL A 92 -16.49 -20.80 -4.52
C VAL A 92 -16.82 -20.08 -5.84
N PRO A 93 -17.41 -20.76 -6.84
CA PRO A 93 -17.81 -20.13 -8.07
C PRO A 93 -19.09 -19.31 -7.85
N SER A 94 -19.00 -17.98 -7.80
CA SER A 94 -20.13 -17.08 -8.14
C SER A 94 -19.72 -15.60 -8.24
N SER A 95 -19.79 -15.05 -9.46
CA SER A 95 -20.56 -13.86 -9.91
C SER A 95 -21.00 -12.71 -8.98
N TYR A 96 -20.45 -12.51 -7.78
CA TYR A 96 -20.76 -11.34 -6.92
C TYR A 96 -19.49 -10.62 -6.48
N GLY A 97 -18.62 -10.33 -7.44
CA GLY A 97 -17.50 -9.42 -7.20
C GLY A 97 -17.96 -7.98 -7.25
N HIS A 98 -17.48 -7.14 -6.34
CA HIS A 98 -17.71 -5.69 -6.39
C HIS A 98 -16.38 -4.97 -6.22
N THR A 99 -16.17 -3.90 -6.97
CA THR A 99 -14.91 -3.15 -6.97
C THR A 99 -15.18 -1.66 -7.01
N GLY A 100 -14.18 -0.89 -6.62
CA GLY A 100 -14.21 0.56 -6.57
C GLY A 100 -12.86 1.11 -6.15
N ILE A 101 -12.75 2.44 -6.18
CA ILE A 101 -11.51 3.14 -5.80
C ILE A 101 -11.77 4.04 -4.59
N PHE A 102 -10.87 3.98 -3.61
CA PHE A 102 -10.88 4.87 -2.46
C PHE A 102 -10.54 6.30 -2.88
N ILE A 103 -11.33 7.26 -2.42
CA ILE A 103 -11.08 8.68 -2.62
C ILE A 103 -10.50 9.34 -1.36
N ASP A 104 -10.59 8.69 -0.21
CA ASP A 104 -9.93 9.04 1.04
C ASP A 104 -9.81 7.78 1.91
N GLU A 105 -9.56 7.93 3.22
CA GLU A 105 -9.43 6.81 4.18
C GLU A 105 -10.72 6.03 4.42
N ASN A 106 -11.89 6.59 4.09
CA ASN A 106 -13.20 6.05 4.49
C ASN A 106 -14.17 5.89 3.31
N ASN A 107 -14.01 6.68 2.25
CA ASN A 107 -14.98 6.78 1.16
C ASN A 107 -14.42 6.21 -0.14
N ILE A 108 -15.31 5.58 -0.89
CA ILE A 108 -15.06 5.02 -2.21
C ILE A 108 -15.93 5.71 -3.25
N ILE A 109 -15.43 5.77 -4.49
CA ILE A 109 -16.23 6.07 -5.67
C ILE A 109 -16.29 4.84 -6.55
N HIS A 110 -17.49 4.47 -6.99
CA HIS A 110 -17.73 3.21 -7.69
C HIS A 110 -19.01 3.25 -8.52
N CYS A 111 -19.08 2.42 -9.55
CA CYS A 111 -20.34 2.16 -10.28
C CYS A 111 -21.06 0.97 -9.63
N ASN A 112 -22.33 1.14 -9.28
CA ASN A 112 -23.11 0.09 -8.61
C ASN A 112 -24.60 0.10 -8.97
N TYR A 113 -25.22 -1.05 -8.73
CA TYR A 113 -26.63 -1.30 -9.02
C TYR A 113 -27.57 -0.40 -8.20
N SER A 114 -27.33 -0.28 -6.88
CA SER A 114 -28.21 0.44 -5.95
C SER A 114 -28.36 1.93 -6.30
N ALA A 115 -27.28 2.57 -6.75
CA ALA A 115 -27.28 3.95 -7.20
C ALA A 115 -27.67 4.11 -8.68
N ASN A 116 -27.86 3.00 -9.40
CA ASN A 116 -28.00 2.96 -10.87
C ASN A 116 -26.95 3.83 -11.58
N GLY A 117 -25.68 3.63 -11.26
CA GLY A 117 -24.58 4.41 -11.83
C GLY A 117 -23.47 4.63 -10.82
N ILE A 118 -22.77 5.76 -10.95
CA ILE A 118 -21.64 6.11 -10.08
C ILE A 118 -22.13 6.83 -8.83
N SER A 119 -21.71 6.36 -7.66
CA SER A 119 -21.94 7.01 -6.36
C SER A 119 -20.65 7.08 -5.52
N VAL A 120 -20.74 7.84 -4.43
CA VAL A 120 -19.70 7.91 -3.40
C VAL A 120 -20.33 7.43 -2.11
N ASP A 121 -19.71 6.42 -1.51
CA ASP A 121 -20.23 5.74 -0.33
C ASP A 121 -19.10 5.49 0.67
N ASN A 122 -19.45 5.42 1.95
CA ASN A 122 -18.50 5.00 2.97
C ASN A 122 -18.26 3.49 2.83
N HIS A 123 -17.00 3.10 2.62
CA HIS A 123 -16.62 1.72 2.34
C HIS A 123 -17.05 0.77 3.45
N ASP A 124 -16.73 1.08 4.70
CA ASP A 124 -16.95 0.17 5.83
C ASP A 124 -18.44 -0.02 6.15
N LYS A 125 -19.23 1.06 6.07
CA LYS A 125 -20.69 0.98 6.19
C LYS A 125 -21.29 0.09 5.10
N LEU A 126 -20.87 0.30 3.85
CA LEU A 126 -21.36 -0.50 2.73
C LEU A 126 -20.92 -1.97 2.86
N TRP A 127 -19.66 -2.21 3.23
CA TRP A 127 -19.08 -3.54 3.45
C TRP A 127 -19.86 -4.32 4.51
N VAL A 128 -20.20 -3.69 5.63
CA VAL A 128 -21.07 -4.29 6.67
C VAL A 128 -22.46 -4.58 6.12
N TYR A 129 -23.06 -3.62 5.41
CA TYR A 129 -24.40 -3.74 4.84
C TYR A 129 -24.52 -4.92 3.87
N VAL A 130 -23.51 -5.15 3.03
CA VAL A 130 -23.51 -6.26 2.06
C VAL A 130 -23.05 -7.60 2.64
N GLY A 131 -22.94 -7.72 3.97
CA GLY A 131 -22.66 -8.98 4.65
C GLY A 131 -21.17 -9.32 4.77
N LYS A 132 -20.30 -8.30 4.82
CA LYS A 132 -18.84 -8.42 5.05
C LYS A 132 -18.15 -9.40 4.10
N PRO A 133 -18.25 -9.19 2.77
CA PRO A 133 -17.58 -10.05 1.80
C PRO A 133 -16.06 -10.06 2.03
N HIS A 134 -15.43 -11.14 1.60
CA HIS A 134 -13.97 -11.20 1.60
C HIS A 134 -13.44 -10.12 0.66
N TYR A 135 -12.35 -9.44 1.03
CA TYR A 135 -11.84 -8.33 0.24
C TYR A 135 -10.34 -8.49 -0.06
N PHE A 136 -9.95 -7.95 -1.20
CA PHE A 136 -8.57 -7.75 -1.61
C PHE A 136 -8.37 -6.28 -1.87
N VAL A 137 -7.17 -5.76 -1.61
CA VAL A 137 -6.86 -4.37 -1.89
C VAL A 137 -5.57 -4.27 -2.66
N TYR A 138 -5.60 -3.42 -3.67
CA TYR A 138 -4.50 -3.14 -4.56
C TYR A 138 -4.18 -1.66 -4.51
N ARG A 139 -2.89 -1.32 -4.44
CA ARG A 139 -2.42 0.06 -4.49
C ARG A 139 -1.49 0.20 -5.67
N LEU A 140 -1.65 1.27 -6.45
CA LEU A 140 -0.71 1.55 -7.51
C LEU A 140 0.66 1.69 -6.86
N LYS A 141 1.63 0.89 -7.29
CA LYS A 141 3.01 1.11 -6.91
C LYS A 141 3.35 2.47 -7.46
N THR A 142 3.40 3.46 -6.58
CA THR A 142 4.20 4.63 -6.87
C THR A 142 5.56 4.05 -7.24
N LEU A 143 6.04 4.28 -8.47
CA LEU A 143 7.46 4.60 -8.53
C LEU A 143 7.52 5.73 -7.51
N GLN A 144 8.05 5.43 -6.33
CA GLN A 144 8.31 6.50 -5.40
C GLN A 144 9.06 7.50 -6.28
N ASP A 145 8.52 8.71 -6.38
CA ASP A 145 9.40 9.85 -6.49
C ASP A 145 10.31 9.77 -5.26
N GLU A 146 11.29 8.86 -5.31
CA GLU A 146 12.58 8.98 -4.63
C GLU A 146 13.37 10.08 -5.35
N GLY A 147 12.70 11.07 -5.98
CA GLY A 147 13.28 12.09 -6.83
C GLY A 147 13.34 13.48 -6.21
N GLU A 148 12.41 13.89 -5.32
CA GLU A 148 12.30 15.34 -5.06
C GLU A 148 12.44 15.87 -3.64
N TYR A 149 12.52 15.06 -2.57
CA TYR A 149 12.86 15.65 -1.25
C TYR A 149 13.80 14.75 -0.44
N MET A 150 15.08 15.12 -0.41
CA MET A 150 16.03 14.65 0.61
C MET A 150 15.63 15.25 1.95
N GLU A 151 15.21 14.41 2.90
CA GLU A 151 14.95 14.84 4.27
C GLU A 151 16.28 14.96 5.01
N LEU A 152 16.50 16.09 5.69
CA LEU A 152 17.66 16.29 6.57
C LEU A 152 17.34 15.73 7.96
N LEU A 153 18.26 14.94 8.49
CA LEU A 153 18.10 14.22 9.74
C LEU A 153 19.28 14.48 10.69
N ASP A 154 19.08 14.18 11.96
CA ASP A 154 20.13 14.02 12.96
C ASP A 154 19.74 12.89 13.92
N ILE A 155 19.72 11.66 13.39
CA ILE A 155 19.26 10.47 14.12
C ILE A 155 20.44 9.54 14.39
N LYS A 156 20.63 9.17 15.66
CA LYS A 156 21.53 8.09 16.05
C LYS A 156 20.83 6.74 15.94
N SER A 157 21.47 5.76 15.30
CA SER A 157 20.97 4.40 15.17
C SER A 157 22.11 3.39 15.21
N LYS A 158 21.82 2.13 15.53
CA LYS A 158 22.77 1.03 15.38
C LYS A 158 22.62 0.33 14.03
N VAL A 159 23.74 -0.04 13.45
CA VAL A 159 23.81 -0.87 12.24
C VAL A 159 23.43 -2.32 12.60
N ASN A 160 22.56 -2.94 11.82
CA ASN A 160 22.14 -4.32 12.00
C ASN A 160 21.86 -4.97 10.65
N GLY A 161 22.37 -6.18 10.42
CA GLY A 161 22.20 -6.94 9.19
C GLY A 161 23.20 -6.57 8.09
N TYR A 162 23.25 -7.40 7.04
CA TYR A 162 24.19 -7.30 5.93
C TYR A 162 23.57 -6.53 4.74
N TYR A 163 24.09 -5.34 4.46
CA TYR A 163 23.60 -4.44 3.41
C TYR A 163 24.77 -3.80 2.67
N SER A 164 24.54 -3.38 1.42
CA SER A 164 25.50 -2.58 0.67
C SER A 164 25.62 -1.18 1.28
N ILE A 165 26.83 -0.62 1.19
CA ILE A 165 27.09 0.79 1.37
C ILE A 165 27.37 1.34 -0.03
N ASP A 166 26.54 2.27 -0.48
CA ASP A 166 26.53 2.75 -1.85
C ASP A 166 26.88 4.25 -1.91
N SER A 167 27.52 4.70 -2.99
CA SER A 167 27.82 6.12 -3.23
C SER A 167 26.56 6.96 -3.47
N LEU A 168 25.52 6.31 -4.01
CA LEU A 168 24.19 6.86 -4.25
C LEU A 168 23.14 5.75 -4.02
N PRO A 169 21.88 6.10 -3.69
CA PRO A 169 20.80 5.12 -3.59
C PRO A 169 20.58 4.31 -4.88
N TRP A 170 19.92 3.16 -4.75
CA TRP A 170 19.74 2.17 -5.82
C TRP A 170 19.09 2.70 -7.12
N PHE A 171 18.30 3.77 -7.02
CA PHE A 171 17.56 4.38 -8.12
C PHE A 171 18.38 5.41 -8.91
N CYS A 172 19.58 5.78 -8.47
CA CYS A 172 20.47 6.66 -9.23
C CYS A 172 21.26 5.86 -10.28
N GLU A 173 21.31 6.36 -11.52
CA GLU A 173 22.01 5.70 -12.63
C GLU A 173 23.53 5.56 -12.38
N ASP A 174 24.16 6.54 -11.75
CA ASP A 174 25.60 6.60 -11.50
C ASP A 174 26.05 5.95 -10.16
N LYS A 175 25.23 5.08 -9.57
CA LYS A 175 25.54 4.47 -8.27
C LYS A 175 26.70 3.48 -8.36
N THR A 176 27.51 3.44 -7.30
CA THR A 176 28.59 2.46 -7.12
C THR A 176 28.58 1.91 -5.69
N MET A 177 28.80 0.60 -5.53
CA MET A 177 28.95 -0.01 -4.22
C MET A 177 30.36 0.30 -3.69
N ILE A 178 30.44 0.90 -2.50
CA ILE A 178 31.69 1.32 -1.88
C ILE A 178 32.06 0.48 -0.65
N GLY A 179 31.17 -0.39 -0.17
CA GLY A 179 31.43 -1.30 0.92
C GLY A 179 30.20 -2.10 1.36
N THR A 180 30.28 -2.74 2.52
CA THR A 180 29.16 -3.46 3.14
C THR A 180 29.10 -3.17 4.64
N THR A 181 27.92 -3.30 5.23
CA THR A 181 27.70 -3.11 6.67
C THR A 181 28.26 -4.26 7.53
N GLN A 182 28.85 -5.30 6.94
CA GLN A 182 29.27 -6.51 7.64
C GLN A 182 30.24 -6.25 8.80
N ASN A 183 31.15 -5.30 8.65
CA ASN A 183 32.16 -4.98 9.66
C ASN A 183 31.69 -3.93 10.68
N TYR A 184 30.45 -3.46 10.55
CA TYR A 184 29.89 -2.36 11.35
C TYR A 184 28.73 -2.81 12.23
N GLN A 185 28.49 -4.12 12.36
CA GLN A 185 27.36 -4.66 13.13
C GLN A 185 27.36 -4.15 14.58
N GLY A 186 26.21 -3.63 15.02
CA GLY A 186 26.01 -3.07 16.36
C GLY A 186 26.63 -1.69 16.58
N GLN A 187 27.39 -1.13 15.62
CA GLN A 187 27.98 0.19 15.74
C GLN A 187 26.90 1.28 15.69
N GLU A 188 26.99 2.24 16.61
CA GLU A 188 26.16 3.46 16.57
C GLU A 188 26.70 4.40 15.48
N VAL A 189 25.78 4.87 14.62
CA VAL A 189 26.05 5.76 13.49
C VAL A 189 25.00 6.88 13.44
N THR A 190 25.33 7.94 12.71
CA THR A 190 24.49 9.12 12.53
C THR A 190 23.88 9.12 11.13
N LEU A 191 22.55 9.05 11.07
CA LEU A 191 21.75 9.18 9.86
C LEU A 191 21.46 10.67 9.65
N THR A 192 22.00 11.23 8.57
CA THR A 192 21.95 12.68 8.33
C THR A 192 21.03 13.08 7.18
N ARG A 193 20.69 12.12 6.32
CA ARG A 193 19.75 12.33 5.21
C ARG A 193 18.93 11.08 4.98
N LYS A 194 17.69 11.25 4.55
CA LYS A 194 16.87 10.17 4.00
C LYS A 194 16.52 10.49 2.57
N TRP A 195 16.68 9.51 1.69
CA TRP A 195 16.31 9.62 0.29
C TRP A 195 15.66 8.32 -0.15
N GLY A 196 14.33 8.37 -0.28
CA GLY A 196 13.53 7.17 -0.49
C GLY A 196 13.70 6.16 0.65
N SER A 197 14.08 4.95 0.28
CA SER A 197 14.38 3.82 1.17
C SER A 197 15.82 3.80 1.72
N TYR A 198 16.62 4.84 1.49
CA TYR A 198 18.02 4.90 1.93
C TYR A 198 18.24 6.01 2.97
N TYR A 199 19.17 5.76 3.89
CA TYR A 199 19.76 6.79 4.73
C TYR A 199 21.21 7.05 4.35
N TYR A 200 21.61 8.32 4.36
CA TYR A 200 23.02 8.66 4.31
C TYR A 200 23.62 8.56 5.71
N VAL A 201 24.62 7.69 5.84
CA VAL A 201 25.32 7.40 7.09
C VAL A 201 26.62 8.19 7.13
N LYS A 202 26.73 9.11 8.08
CA LYS A 202 27.86 10.04 8.18
C LYS A 202 29.21 9.32 8.31
N GLU A 203 29.27 8.30 9.17
CA GLU A 203 30.49 7.57 9.52
C GLU A 203 30.92 6.62 8.39
N LEU A 204 29.95 6.03 7.68
CA LEU A 204 30.21 5.13 6.55
C LEU A 204 30.40 5.88 5.23
N LYS A 205 30.09 7.19 5.22
CA LYS A 205 30.18 8.08 4.05
C LYS A 205 29.41 7.55 2.83
N GLY A 206 28.30 6.88 3.07
CA GLY A 206 27.53 6.22 2.02
C GLY A 206 26.06 6.10 2.37
N TRP A 207 25.29 5.81 1.34
CA TRP A 207 23.88 5.49 1.42
C TRP A 207 23.72 4.02 1.75
N VAL A 208 22.88 3.73 2.74
CA VAL A 208 22.57 2.37 3.16
C VAL A 208 21.06 2.23 3.27
N ASP A 209 20.56 1.07 2.86
CA ASP A 209 19.15 0.73 2.98
C ASP A 209 18.65 0.92 4.42
N TYR A 210 17.46 1.51 4.58
CA TYR A 210 16.87 1.83 5.88
C TYR A 210 16.77 0.63 6.83
N ARG A 211 16.66 -0.58 6.28
CA ARG A 211 16.57 -1.84 7.05
C ARG A 211 17.86 -2.19 7.77
N ALA A 212 18.98 -1.51 7.45
CA ALA A 212 20.22 -1.63 8.19
C ALA A 212 20.17 -0.94 9.57
N PHE A 213 19.11 -0.19 9.88
CA PHE A 213 19.05 0.65 11.08
C PHE A 213 17.88 0.31 11.99
N ILE A 214 18.19 0.11 13.27
CA ILE A 214 17.19 -0.10 14.31
C ILE A 214 16.68 1.26 14.81
N ASN A 215 15.46 1.65 14.43
CA ASN A 215 14.82 2.85 14.97
C ASN A 215 14.28 2.57 16.38
N GLU A 216 15.15 2.62 17.41
CA GLU A 216 14.80 2.34 18.81
C GLU A 216 13.64 3.21 19.32
N LYS A 217 13.54 4.48 18.87
CA LYS A 217 12.43 5.38 19.21
C LYS A 217 11.11 4.89 18.63
N ALA A 218 11.09 4.54 17.35
CA ALA A 218 9.89 4.01 16.70
C ALA A 218 9.49 2.65 17.30
N ILE A 219 10.46 1.78 17.58
CA ILE A 219 10.23 0.49 18.26
C ILE A 219 9.58 0.71 19.62
N LYS A 220 10.02 1.71 20.40
CA LYS A 220 9.45 2.03 21.71
C LYS A 220 8.02 2.56 21.63
N GLU A 221 7.71 3.43 20.68
CA GLU A 221 6.33 3.91 20.50
C GLU A 221 5.41 2.80 20.03
N VAL A 222 5.83 2.03 19.02
CA VAL A 222 5.09 0.86 18.53
C VAL A 222 4.90 -0.19 19.63
N ALA A 223 5.89 -0.41 20.50
CA ALA A 223 5.75 -1.32 21.63
C ALA A 223 4.66 -0.86 22.63
N LYS A 224 4.50 0.45 22.86
CA LYS A 224 3.38 0.97 23.67
C LYS A 224 2.04 0.70 23.01
N GLU A 225 1.93 0.92 21.69
CA GLU A 225 0.71 0.62 20.93
C GLU A 225 0.38 -0.88 20.94
N VAL A 226 1.40 -1.75 20.89
CA VAL A 226 1.24 -3.19 21.04
C VAL A 226 0.65 -3.53 22.41
N ILE A 227 1.15 -2.91 23.48
CA ILE A 227 0.64 -3.08 24.85
C ILE A 227 -0.82 -2.57 24.96
N GLN A 228 -1.18 -1.52 24.22
CA GLN A 228 -2.55 -1.00 24.13
C GLN A 228 -3.48 -1.89 23.30
N GLY A 229 -2.95 -2.88 22.57
CA GLY A 229 -3.73 -3.85 21.79
C GLY A 229 -3.93 -3.48 20.31
N ASN A 230 -3.34 -2.38 19.83
CA ASN A 230 -3.57 -1.85 18.47
C ASN A 230 -3.04 -2.78 17.35
N TRP A 231 -2.09 -3.65 17.71
CA TRP A 231 -1.41 -4.54 16.77
C TRP A 231 -1.94 -5.98 16.79
N GLY A 232 -2.99 -6.28 17.57
CA GLY A 232 -3.50 -7.64 17.71
C GLY A 232 -2.54 -8.58 18.47
N ASN A 233 -2.74 -9.88 18.33
CA ASN A 233 -2.06 -10.92 19.12
C ASN A 233 -1.47 -12.03 18.24
N GLY A 234 -0.38 -12.65 18.72
CA GLY A 234 0.27 -13.79 18.05
C GLY A 234 0.73 -13.47 16.62
N GLU A 235 0.42 -14.35 15.68
CA GLU A 235 0.81 -14.22 14.27
C GLU A 235 0.20 -12.98 13.58
N LEU A 236 -0.98 -12.52 14.02
CA LEU A 236 -1.57 -11.28 13.49
C LEU A 236 -0.70 -10.06 13.82
N ARG A 237 -0.12 -10.02 15.03
CA ARG A 237 0.79 -8.96 15.45
C ARG A 237 2.08 -8.98 14.64
N ARG A 238 2.67 -10.16 14.50
CA ARG A 238 3.88 -10.38 13.70
C ARG A 238 3.67 -9.85 12.29
N ALA A 239 2.62 -10.31 11.60
CA ALA A 239 2.32 -9.90 10.24
C ALA A 239 2.08 -8.39 10.10
N LYS A 240 1.33 -7.77 11.02
CA LYS A 240 1.08 -6.31 10.98
C LYS A 240 2.36 -5.50 11.15
N LEU A 241 3.20 -5.87 12.13
CA LEU A 241 4.46 -5.19 12.40
C LEU A 241 5.42 -5.31 11.22
N GLU A 242 5.59 -6.52 10.69
CA GLU A 242 6.48 -6.79 9.55
C GLU A 242 5.99 -6.09 8.27
N ASN A 243 4.69 -6.11 7.98
CA ASN A 243 4.11 -5.36 6.85
C ASN A 243 4.26 -3.84 6.99
N SER A 244 4.37 -3.34 8.22
CA SER A 244 4.61 -1.92 8.50
C SER A 244 6.10 -1.57 8.52
N GLY A 245 6.97 -2.52 8.18
CA GLY A 245 8.43 -2.34 8.13
C GLY A 245 9.13 -2.45 9.48
N TYR A 246 8.45 -2.93 10.53
CA TYR A 246 9.05 -3.15 11.84
C TYR A 246 9.58 -4.57 12.00
N ASN A 247 10.70 -4.72 12.71
CA ASN A 247 11.17 -6.03 13.13
C ASN A 247 10.32 -6.50 14.34
N TYR A 248 9.52 -7.54 14.13
CA TYR A 248 8.66 -8.13 15.17
C TYR A 248 9.44 -8.47 16.45
N TYR A 249 10.63 -9.07 16.33
CA TYR A 249 11.41 -9.52 17.47
C TYR A 249 11.92 -8.34 18.31
N GLU A 250 12.38 -7.27 17.66
CA GLU A 250 12.84 -6.06 18.37
C GLU A 250 11.68 -5.35 19.07
N VAL A 251 10.52 -5.24 18.42
CA VAL A 251 9.30 -4.69 19.03
C VAL A 251 8.84 -5.55 20.20
N GLN A 252 8.77 -6.87 20.04
CA GLN A 252 8.31 -7.77 21.09
C GLN A 252 9.28 -7.80 22.29
N LYS A 253 10.58 -7.67 22.05
CA LYS A 253 11.60 -7.51 23.11
C LYS A 253 11.36 -6.22 23.91
N GLU A 254 11.06 -5.12 23.24
CA GLU A 254 10.76 -3.85 23.90
C GLU A 254 9.42 -3.89 24.66
N VAL A 255 8.39 -4.54 24.11
CA VAL A 255 7.12 -4.81 24.81
C VAL A 255 7.37 -5.55 26.12
N ASN A 256 8.16 -6.63 26.08
CA ASN A 256 8.50 -7.42 27.26
C ASN A 256 9.28 -6.59 28.28
N ARG A 257 10.17 -5.68 27.82
CA ARG A 257 10.92 -4.77 28.69
C ARG A 257 9.98 -3.79 29.41
N LEU A 258 9.04 -3.17 28.69
CA LEU A 258 8.08 -2.21 29.24
C LEU A 258 7.10 -2.84 30.24
N LEU A 259 6.67 -4.08 30.00
CA LEU A 259 5.79 -4.81 30.91
C LEU A 259 6.48 -5.22 32.22
N LYS A 260 7.79 -5.47 32.21
CA LYS A 260 8.58 -5.77 33.42
C LYS A 260 8.88 -4.54 34.28
N SER A 261 8.79 -3.34 33.71
CA SER A 261 9.02 -2.08 34.42
C SER A 261 7.77 -1.46 35.05
N LYS A 262 6.62 -2.17 34.99
CA LYS A 262 5.40 -1.84 35.72
C LYS A 262 5.34 -2.64 37.02
#